data_AF-A0A2V7F548-F1
#
_entry.id   AF-A0A2V7F548-F1
#
_cell.length_a   1.000
_cell.length_b   1.000
_cell.length_c   1.000
_cell.angle_alpha   90.00
_cell.angle_beta   90.00
_cell.angle_gamma   90.00
#
_symmetry.space_group_name_H-M   'P 1'
#
loop_
_entity.id
_entity.type
_entity.pdbx_description
1 polymer ?
#
loop_
_entity_poly.entity_id
_entity_poly.type
_entity_poly.pdbx_seq_one_letter_code
_entity_poly.pdbx_strand_id
1 'polypeptide(L)'
;MTAASSPTLGPTTTRGSRTGCLSKIACSVSARSLPIGRNCIAPSSIHRMPGAAAAGPASPVVECVPNVSEGRDRALIETLAAVIRAVPGVTLANVHADPDHHRSVVSFLGGPEAVEAAALALAARVVALLDMRHHRGIHPRVGALDVLPFVPLVGFTMDQTVALARRVGRAIGARHSLPVYYYGGAATRPGRETPRPLRRGGYEGLPARLAAPDGAPDDGPARFDARSGAVLVGARDLLVAFNVWLTTDDVTAAREIARAVRESSGGLPAVQAMGVPLASRGIAQVSMNLLDHRRTPIPVVFDRVVDEARRRRTGVGRSELVGLAPRAAFGGRTPESVGLENFTSELYLETYLEPDARASG
;
A
#
# COMPACT_ATOMS: atom_id res chain seq x y z
N MET A 1 -1.40 46.18 43.33
CA MET A 1 -0.63 47.39 42.93
C MET A 1 0.24 46.97 41.75
N THR A 2 0.19 47.55 40.55
CA THR A 2 -0.67 48.63 40.02
C THR A 2 -0.63 48.62 38.47
N ALA A 3 -1.79 48.84 37.83
CA ALA A 3 -2.08 49.60 36.60
C ALA A 3 -1.07 49.58 35.40
N ALA A 4 -1.46 49.11 34.20
CA ALA A 4 -2.18 49.83 33.11
C ALA A 4 -1.20 50.51 32.09
N SER A 5 -1.51 50.84 30.82
CA SER A 5 -2.77 51.07 30.09
C SER A 5 -2.63 50.79 28.57
N SER A 6 -3.75 50.63 27.85
CA SER A 6 -3.83 50.74 26.37
C SER A 6 -3.84 52.21 25.89
N PRO A 7 -3.79 52.46 24.57
CA PRO A 7 -4.87 53.25 23.98
C PRO A 7 -5.39 52.77 22.61
N THR A 8 -6.59 53.20 22.28
CA THR A 8 -7.32 53.04 21.00
C THR A 8 -7.31 54.35 20.19
N LEU A 9 -7.57 54.29 18.87
CA LEU A 9 -8.28 55.32 18.08
C LEU A 9 -8.53 54.84 16.62
N GLY A 10 -9.69 55.21 16.06
CA GLY A 10 -9.98 55.25 14.60
C GLY A 10 -10.56 56.63 14.28
N PRO A 11 -11.55 56.79 13.38
CA PRO A 11 -11.74 56.20 12.04
C PRO A 11 -11.83 57.33 10.96
N THR A 12 -12.14 57.03 9.69
CA THR A 12 -12.62 58.08 8.73
C THR A 12 -13.47 57.51 7.60
N THR A 13 -14.30 58.38 6.99
CA THR A 13 -15.44 58.05 6.10
C THR A 13 -15.38 58.80 4.76
N THR A 14 -16.19 58.39 3.77
CA THR A 14 -16.60 59.20 2.60
C THR A 14 -17.88 58.61 1.96
N ARG A 15 -18.38 59.16 0.82
CA ARG A 15 -19.76 58.93 0.33
C ARG A 15 -19.98 59.15 -1.18
N GLY A 16 -20.91 58.38 -1.77
CA GLY A 16 -21.75 58.78 -2.92
C GLY A 16 -21.47 58.11 -4.28
N SER A 17 -22.37 58.11 -5.28
CA SER A 17 -23.83 58.40 -5.27
C SER A 17 -24.56 58.12 -6.63
N ARG A 18 -25.83 57.66 -6.57
CA ARG A 18 -27.03 58.06 -7.40
C ARG A 18 -27.26 57.68 -8.90
N THR A 19 -28.47 57.09 -9.14
CA THR A 19 -29.56 57.37 -10.15
C THR A 19 -29.38 57.15 -11.68
N GLY A 20 -30.40 56.86 -12.54
CA GLY A 20 -31.85 56.56 -12.38
C GLY A 20 -32.67 56.55 -13.74
N CYS A 21 -33.96 56.11 -13.73
CA CYS A 21 -35.02 56.15 -14.81
C CYS A 21 -34.83 55.35 -16.15
N LEU A 22 -35.79 54.65 -16.80
CA LEU A 22 -37.21 54.90 -17.25
C LEU A 22 -37.29 55.85 -18.49
N SER A 23 -38.09 55.66 -19.58
CA SER A 23 -39.18 54.70 -19.93
C SER A 23 -39.64 54.73 -21.43
N LYS A 24 -40.31 53.65 -21.91
CA LYS A 24 -41.43 53.51 -22.91
C LYS A 24 -41.63 54.50 -24.11
N ILE A 25 -42.01 53.96 -25.30
CA ILE A 25 -43.29 54.17 -26.08
C ILE A 25 -43.20 53.54 -27.51
N ALA A 26 -44.33 53.32 -28.21
CA ALA A 26 -44.46 52.51 -29.45
C ALA A 26 -45.32 53.15 -30.57
N CYS A 27 -45.23 52.63 -31.81
CA CYS A 27 -46.20 52.63 -32.94
C CYS A 27 -45.64 51.70 -34.07
N SER A 28 -46.34 50.71 -34.66
CA SER A 28 -47.43 50.73 -35.66
C SER A 28 -46.99 51.35 -37.02
N VAL A 29 -47.27 50.83 -38.24
CA VAL A 29 -48.47 50.20 -38.87
C VAL A 29 -48.10 49.34 -40.12
N SER A 30 -48.86 48.25 -40.43
CA SER A 30 -49.25 47.58 -41.73
C SER A 30 -48.44 47.73 -43.06
N ALA A 31 -48.46 46.83 -44.07
CA ALA A 31 -49.28 45.63 -44.35
C ALA A 31 -48.68 44.67 -45.44
N ARG A 32 -49.03 43.37 -45.38
CA ARG A 32 -49.23 42.37 -46.48
C ARG A 32 -48.15 42.24 -47.59
N SER A 33 -47.45 41.11 -47.69
CA SER A 33 -48.00 39.89 -48.33
C SER A 33 -47.14 38.62 -48.09
N LEU A 34 -47.79 37.44 -48.19
CA LEU A 34 -47.26 36.07 -48.04
C LEU A 34 -47.96 35.19 -49.11
N PRO A 35 -47.55 33.92 -49.41
CA PRO A 35 -46.53 33.08 -48.75
C PRO A 35 -45.40 32.64 -49.72
N ILE A 36 -44.37 31.89 -49.30
CA ILE A 36 -44.31 30.40 -49.29
C ILE A 36 -43.26 29.91 -48.27
N GLY A 37 -43.59 28.84 -47.53
CA GLY A 37 -42.64 27.76 -47.21
C GLY A 37 -41.50 28.00 -46.20
N ARG A 38 -41.83 27.89 -44.90
CA ARG A 38 -41.00 27.35 -43.78
C ARG A 38 -39.73 26.58 -44.19
N ASN A 39 -38.58 26.66 -43.50
CA ASN A 39 -38.35 26.95 -42.07
C ASN A 39 -37.03 27.73 -41.81
N CYS A 40 -36.90 28.28 -40.59
CA CYS A 40 -35.95 29.33 -40.24
C CYS A 40 -34.46 28.94 -40.21
N ILE A 41 -33.61 29.89 -40.62
CA ILE A 41 -32.17 29.97 -40.32
C ILE A 41 -31.98 30.96 -39.15
N ALA A 42 -31.08 30.68 -38.21
CA ALA A 42 -30.28 31.69 -37.50
C ALA A 42 -29.15 31.03 -36.66
N PRO A 43 -28.08 31.76 -36.28
CA PRO A 43 -26.74 31.20 -36.43
C PRO A 43 -25.97 31.10 -35.11
N SER A 44 -25.58 29.89 -34.71
CA SER A 44 -24.59 29.68 -33.65
C SER A 44 -23.18 29.61 -34.25
N SER A 45 -22.41 30.68 -34.04
CA SER A 45 -20.95 30.64 -34.13
C SER A 45 -20.41 29.65 -33.11
N ILE A 46 -20.10 28.44 -33.55
CA ILE A 46 -19.50 27.41 -32.69
C ILE A 46 -18.08 27.84 -32.34
N HIS A 47 -17.91 28.43 -31.16
CA HIS A 47 -16.61 28.42 -30.49
C HIS A 47 -16.23 26.96 -30.23
N ARG A 48 -15.43 26.41 -31.13
CA ARG A 48 -14.81 25.11 -30.97
C ARG A 48 -13.77 25.23 -29.86
N MET A 49 -14.21 25.02 -28.61
CA MET A 49 -13.31 24.75 -27.50
C MET A 49 -12.30 23.69 -27.96
N PRO A 50 -10.99 23.85 -27.69
CA PRO A 50 -10.06 22.75 -27.88
C PRO A 50 -10.60 21.58 -27.08
N GLY A 51 -11.03 20.52 -27.76
CA GLY A 51 -11.42 19.30 -27.08
C GLY A 51 -10.23 18.86 -26.27
N ALA A 52 -10.40 18.71 -24.95
CA ALA A 52 -9.38 18.09 -24.11
C ALA A 52 -9.00 16.78 -24.79
N ALA A 53 -7.75 16.68 -25.25
CA ALA A 53 -7.26 15.46 -25.84
C ALA A 53 -7.50 14.37 -24.81
N ALA A 54 -8.29 13.35 -25.16
CA ALA A 54 -8.51 12.23 -24.26
C ALA A 54 -7.14 11.67 -23.93
N ALA A 55 -6.72 11.80 -22.67
CA ALA A 55 -5.45 11.28 -22.21
C ALA A 55 -5.41 9.81 -22.62
N GLY A 56 -4.36 9.40 -23.32
CA GLY A 56 -4.14 8.00 -23.62
C GLY A 56 -4.20 7.19 -22.33
N PRO A 57 -4.63 5.91 -22.36
CA PRO A 57 -4.73 5.11 -21.15
C PRO A 57 -3.39 5.17 -20.41
N ALA A 58 -3.42 5.60 -19.15
CA ALA A 58 -2.22 5.73 -18.33
C ALA A 58 -1.44 4.41 -18.37
N SER A 59 -0.13 4.49 -18.56
CA SER A 59 0.74 3.31 -18.65
C SER A 59 0.49 2.37 -17.48
N PRO A 60 0.39 1.05 -17.71
CA PRO A 60 0.05 0.11 -16.64
C PRO A 60 1.10 0.14 -15.53
N VAL A 61 0.66 0.27 -14.28
CA VAL A 61 1.50 0.27 -13.09
C VAL A 61 1.16 -0.93 -12.21
N VAL A 62 2.21 -1.68 -11.87
CA VAL A 62 2.17 -2.78 -10.90
C VAL A 62 3.12 -2.42 -9.75
N GLU A 63 2.71 -2.69 -8.51
CA GLU A 63 3.64 -2.70 -7.36
C GLU A 63 4.06 -4.14 -7.07
N CYS A 64 5.34 -4.33 -6.72
CA CYS A 64 5.84 -5.55 -6.10
C CYS A 64 6.34 -5.23 -4.69
N VAL A 65 5.94 -6.05 -3.70
CA VAL A 65 6.22 -5.81 -2.26
C VAL A 65 6.97 -6.97 -1.58
N PRO A 66 8.16 -7.36 -2.06
CA PRO A 66 8.88 -8.50 -1.51
C PRO A 66 9.19 -8.37 -0.02
N ASN A 67 9.06 -9.50 0.67
CA ASN A 67 9.49 -9.71 2.05
C ASN A 67 10.77 -10.56 2.02
N VAL A 68 11.89 -10.00 2.49
CA VAL A 68 13.20 -10.67 2.55
C VAL A 68 13.55 -10.96 4.01
N SER A 69 14.07 -12.15 4.28
CA SER A 69 14.51 -12.62 5.60
C SER A 69 15.90 -12.06 5.97
N GLU A 70 16.01 -10.73 5.94
CA GLU A 70 17.14 -9.94 6.45
C GLU A 70 16.58 -8.59 6.93
N GLY A 71 17.00 -8.12 8.11
CA GLY A 71 16.49 -6.91 8.75
C GLY A 71 17.49 -6.22 9.69
N ARG A 72 18.75 -6.67 9.71
CA ARG A 72 19.84 -6.25 10.59
C ARG A 72 21.03 -5.74 9.80
N ASP A 73 21.46 -6.47 8.77
CA ASP A 73 22.55 -6.03 7.90
C ASP A 73 22.05 -4.97 6.89
N ARG A 74 22.29 -3.70 7.24
CA ARG A 74 21.91 -2.55 6.41
C ARG A 74 22.67 -2.48 5.09
N ALA A 75 23.91 -2.96 5.03
CA ALA A 75 24.70 -2.97 3.80
C ALA A 75 24.23 -4.05 2.83
N LEU A 76 23.83 -5.22 3.36
CA LEU A 76 23.17 -6.27 2.58
C LEU A 76 21.81 -5.80 2.04
N ILE A 77 20.97 -5.18 2.88
CA ILE A 77 19.66 -4.64 2.46
C ILE A 77 19.83 -3.57 1.38
N GLU A 78 20.79 -2.65 1.54
CA GLU A 78 21.08 -1.63 0.53
C GLU A 78 21.62 -2.23 -0.77
N THR A 79 22.42 -3.31 -0.70
CA THR A 79 22.85 -4.07 -1.88
C THR A 79 21.66 -4.69 -2.63
N LEU A 80 20.64 -5.17 -1.92
CA LEU A 80 19.41 -5.69 -2.54
C LEU A 80 18.56 -4.56 -3.15
N ALA A 81 18.45 -3.42 -2.45
CA ALA A 81 17.75 -2.24 -2.95
C ALA A 81 18.40 -1.66 -4.22
N ALA A 82 19.74 -1.61 -4.27
CA ALA A 82 20.50 -1.13 -5.43
C ALA A 82 20.24 -1.97 -6.69
N VAL A 83 20.09 -3.30 -6.56
CA VAL A 83 19.74 -4.18 -7.69
C VAL A 83 18.36 -3.84 -8.27
N ILE A 84 17.40 -3.42 -7.43
CA ILE A 84 16.07 -2.97 -7.89
C ILE A 84 16.19 -1.60 -8.58
N ARG A 85 16.90 -0.63 -7.98
CA ARG A 85 17.09 0.72 -8.55
C ARG A 85 17.81 0.70 -9.90
N ALA A 86 18.65 -0.31 -10.15
CA ALA A 86 19.39 -0.45 -11.40
C ALA A 86 18.52 -0.90 -12.60
N VAL A 87 17.26 -1.30 -12.38
CA VAL A 87 16.36 -1.74 -13.45
C VAL A 87 15.62 -0.54 -14.07
N PRO A 88 15.79 -0.25 -15.37
CA PRO A 88 15.09 0.84 -16.03
C PRO A 88 13.57 0.69 -15.96
N GLY A 89 12.85 1.79 -15.71
CA GLY A 89 11.38 1.78 -15.63
C GLY A 89 10.81 1.33 -14.28
N VAL A 90 11.65 1.08 -13.27
CA VAL A 90 11.22 0.81 -11.88
C VAL A 90 11.55 1.99 -10.98
N THR A 91 10.57 2.38 -10.15
CA THR A 91 10.77 3.26 -9.01
C THR A 91 10.81 2.43 -7.73
N LEU A 92 11.94 2.45 -7.02
CA LEU A 92 12.02 1.96 -5.64
C LEU A 92 11.37 2.99 -4.72
N ALA A 93 10.20 2.66 -4.18
CA ALA A 93 9.38 3.59 -3.40
C ALA A 93 9.65 3.51 -1.89
N ASN A 94 9.87 2.32 -1.34
CA ASN A 94 10.16 2.17 0.09
C ASN A 94 11.08 0.97 0.38
N VAL A 95 11.92 1.10 1.42
CA VAL A 95 12.68 0.00 2.04
C VAL A 95 12.51 0.08 3.54
N HIS A 96 11.56 -0.69 4.07
CA HIS A 96 11.41 -0.92 5.51
C HIS A 96 12.28 -2.10 5.94
N ALA A 97 12.89 -2.02 7.12
CA ALA A 97 13.61 -3.13 7.72
C ALA A 97 13.51 -3.07 9.24
N ASP A 98 13.29 -4.22 9.86
CA ASP A 98 13.17 -4.33 11.31
C ASP A 98 14.06 -5.47 11.88
N PRO A 99 14.90 -5.19 12.90
CA PRO A 99 15.87 -6.14 13.42
C PRO A 99 15.26 -7.21 14.34
N ASP A 100 14.12 -6.93 14.98
CA ASP A 100 13.42 -7.90 15.85
C ASP A 100 12.66 -8.91 14.98
N HIS A 101 11.91 -8.42 13.98
CA HIS A 101 11.32 -9.22 12.89
C HIS A 101 12.39 -9.96 12.09
N HIS A 102 13.60 -9.40 12.01
CA HIS A 102 14.71 -9.82 11.15
C HIS A 102 14.26 -9.91 9.68
N ARG A 103 13.50 -8.91 9.25
CA ARG A 103 12.86 -8.88 7.93
C ARG A 103 12.93 -7.48 7.35
N SER A 104 13.08 -7.40 6.04
CA SER A 104 12.88 -6.21 5.24
C SER A 104 11.69 -6.38 4.31
N VAL A 105 10.98 -5.28 4.10
CA VAL A 105 9.87 -5.18 3.16
C VAL A 105 10.23 -4.05 2.20
N VAL A 106 10.30 -4.38 0.93
CA VAL A 106 10.67 -3.43 -0.13
C VAL A 106 9.45 -3.22 -1.00
N SER A 107 9.05 -1.97 -1.26
CA SER A 107 8.04 -1.61 -2.26
C SER A 107 8.72 -0.99 -3.47
N PHE A 108 8.46 -1.54 -4.66
CA PHE A 108 8.82 -0.92 -5.92
C PHE A 108 7.72 -1.08 -6.96
N LEU A 109 7.65 -0.14 -7.90
CA LEU A 109 6.55 -0.01 -8.85
C LEU A 109 7.04 0.43 -10.22
N GLY A 110 6.28 0.09 -11.26
CA GLY A 110 6.61 0.43 -12.64
C GLY A 110 5.76 -0.36 -13.64
N GLY A 111 6.19 -0.36 -14.90
CA GLY A 111 5.60 -1.19 -15.94
C GLY A 111 5.75 -2.70 -15.64
N PRO A 112 4.82 -3.56 -16.08
CA PRO A 112 4.81 -4.99 -15.76
C PRO A 112 6.14 -5.71 -16.07
N GLU A 113 6.77 -5.39 -17.20
CA GLU A 113 8.02 -5.99 -17.68
C GLU A 113 9.22 -5.52 -16.83
N ALA A 114 9.24 -4.25 -16.44
CA ALA A 114 10.28 -3.68 -15.59
C ALA A 114 10.19 -4.25 -14.17
N VAL A 115 8.97 -4.38 -13.65
CA VAL A 115 8.67 -5.02 -12.35
C VAL A 115 9.01 -6.52 -12.37
N GLU A 116 8.74 -7.24 -13.47
CA GLU A 116 9.17 -8.63 -13.69
C GLU A 116 10.71 -8.75 -13.64
N ALA A 117 11.42 -7.87 -14.34
CA ALA A 117 12.89 -7.85 -14.35
C ALA A 117 13.48 -7.56 -12.96
N ALA A 118 12.97 -6.57 -12.23
CA ALA A 118 13.44 -6.23 -10.89
C ALA A 118 13.14 -7.33 -9.85
N ALA A 119 11.97 -7.96 -9.91
CA ALA A 119 11.63 -9.09 -9.04
C ALA A 119 12.58 -10.28 -9.26
N LEU A 120 12.92 -10.59 -10.51
CA LEU A 120 13.85 -11.67 -10.86
C LEU A 120 15.31 -11.32 -10.49
N ALA A 121 15.73 -10.07 -10.66
CA ALA A 121 17.06 -9.61 -10.26
C ALA A 121 17.24 -9.64 -8.73
N LEU A 122 16.23 -9.19 -7.98
CA LEU A 122 16.18 -9.32 -6.52
C LEU A 122 16.26 -10.79 -6.09
N ALA A 123 15.43 -11.66 -6.66
CA ALA A 123 15.41 -13.08 -6.31
C ALA A 123 16.79 -13.73 -6.51
N ALA A 124 17.44 -13.48 -7.64
CA ALA A 124 18.79 -13.98 -7.91
C ALA A 124 19.82 -13.46 -6.88
N ARG A 125 19.75 -12.18 -6.49
CA ARG A 125 20.67 -11.61 -5.50
C ARG A 125 20.42 -12.14 -4.08
N VAL A 126 19.15 -12.33 -3.71
CA VAL A 126 18.76 -12.91 -2.41
C VAL A 126 19.27 -14.34 -2.27
N VAL A 127 19.05 -15.20 -3.28
CA VAL A 127 19.52 -16.60 -3.29
C VAL A 127 21.05 -16.70 -3.23
N ALA A 128 21.75 -15.79 -3.92
CA ALA A 128 23.21 -15.76 -3.88
C ALA A 128 23.76 -15.39 -2.47
N LEU A 129 23.17 -14.39 -1.80
CA LEU A 129 23.76 -13.80 -0.60
C LEU A 129 23.26 -14.38 0.73
N LEU A 130 21.96 -14.65 0.87
CA LEU A 130 21.37 -15.00 2.17
C LEU A 130 21.53 -16.49 2.51
N ASP A 131 21.47 -16.81 3.80
CA ASP A 131 21.58 -18.19 4.31
C ASP A 131 20.63 -18.44 5.48
N MET A 132 19.49 -19.08 5.17
CA MET A 132 18.40 -19.35 6.11
C MET A 132 18.78 -20.26 7.29
N ARG A 133 19.87 -21.03 7.18
CA ARG A 133 20.35 -21.91 8.28
C ARG A 133 20.60 -21.11 9.56
N HIS A 134 21.13 -19.89 9.40
CA HIS A 134 21.48 -18.97 10.49
C HIS A 134 20.36 -17.94 10.79
N HIS A 135 19.34 -17.83 9.94
CA HIS A 135 18.29 -16.83 10.09
C HIS A 135 17.31 -17.14 11.23
N ARG A 136 17.19 -16.22 12.20
CA ARG A 136 16.20 -16.25 13.30
C ARG A 136 15.62 -14.85 13.53
N GLY A 137 14.30 -14.73 13.53
CA GLY A 137 13.54 -13.49 13.76
C GLY A 137 12.11 -13.80 14.19
N ILE A 138 11.41 -12.83 14.78
CA ILE A 138 10.05 -13.07 15.32
C ILE A 138 8.97 -13.16 14.25
N HIS A 139 9.25 -12.72 13.02
CA HIS A 139 8.26 -12.78 11.93
C HIS A 139 8.23 -14.16 11.27
N PRO A 140 7.04 -14.77 11.04
CA PRO A 140 6.92 -16.02 10.31
C PRO A 140 7.50 -15.92 8.89
N ARG A 141 8.36 -16.86 8.54
CA ARG A 141 9.05 -16.96 7.23
C ARG A 141 9.31 -18.41 6.84
N VAL A 142 9.36 -18.71 5.54
CA VAL A 142 9.68 -20.01 4.93
C VAL A 142 10.93 -20.01 4.04
N GLY A 143 11.49 -18.83 3.71
CA GLY A 143 12.70 -18.73 2.90
C GLY A 143 13.36 -17.35 2.92
N ALA A 144 14.48 -17.22 2.20
CA ALA A 144 15.30 -16.03 2.12
C ALA A 144 14.54 -14.89 1.41
N LEU A 145 13.94 -15.19 0.26
CA LEU A 145 12.85 -14.41 -0.33
C LEU A 145 11.55 -15.09 0.09
N ASP A 146 10.92 -14.59 1.14
CA ASP A 146 9.82 -15.27 1.82
C ASP A 146 8.49 -15.12 1.08
N VAL A 147 8.13 -13.88 0.74
CA VAL A 147 6.90 -13.56 -0.01
C VAL A 147 7.23 -12.56 -1.12
N LEU A 148 6.71 -12.79 -2.32
CA LEU A 148 6.85 -11.95 -3.50
C LEU A 148 5.46 -11.65 -4.11
N PRO A 149 4.76 -10.62 -3.61
CA PRO A 149 3.45 -10.22 -4.12
C PRO A 149 3.58 -9.26 -5.31
N PHE A 150 2.62 -9.34 -6.21
CA PHE A 150 2.33 -8.33 -7.23
C PHE A 150 0.93 -7.75 -6.98
N VAL A 151 0.78 -6.45 -7.20
CA VAL A 151 -0.44 -5.68 -6.92
C VAL A 151 -0.77 -4.83 -8.15
N PRO A 152 -1.96 -4.99 -8.77
CA PRO A 152 -2.39 -4.10 -9.83
C PRO A 152 -2.73 -2.73 -9.25
N LEU A 153 -2.19 -1.65 -9.82
CA LEU A 153 -2.48 -0.28 -9.36
C LEU A 153 -3.23 0.53 -10.41
N VAL A 154 -2.67 0.67 -11.62
CA VAL A 154 -3.22 1.49 -12.70
C VAL A 154 -3.17 0.68 -13.99
N GLY A 155 -4.23 0.70 -14.81
CA GLY A 155 -4.23 0.15 -16.16
C GLY A 155 -3.94 -1.37 -16.30
N PHE A 156 -3.92 -2.12 -15.19
CA PHE A 156 -3.52 -3.53 -15.17
C PHE A 156 -4.52 -4.35 -14.34
N THR A 157 -4.97 -5.50 -14.84
CA THR A 157 -6.00 -6.31 -14.19
C THR A 157 -5.42 -7.32 -13.19
N MET A 158 -6.29 -7.87 -12.33
CA MET A 158 -5.90 -8.98 -11.45
C MET A 158 -5.44 -10.20 -12.27
N ASP A 159 -6.13 -10.56 -13.36
CA ASP A 159 -5.75 -11.70 -14.21
C ASP A 159 -4.37 -11.51 -14.87
N GLN A 160 -4.07 -10.30 -15.33
CA GLN A 160 -2.74 -9.95 -15.84
C GLN A 160 -1.68 -10.03 -14.73
N THR A 161 -2.04 -9.63 -13.51
CA THR A 161 -1.17 -9.75 -12.31
C THR A 161 -0.94 -11.22 -11.92
N VAL A 162 -1.95 -12.09 -12.04
CA VAL A 162 -1.84 -13.53 -11.85
C VAL A 162 -0.91 -14.15 -12.90
N ALA A 163 -1.03 -13.74 -14.16
CA ALA A 163 -0.15 -14.18 -15.23
C ALA A 163 1.32 -13.77 -14.97
N LEU A 164 1.56 -12.52 -14.56
CA LEU A 164 2.86 -12.00 -14.13
C LEU A 164 3.44 -12.80 -12.95
N ALA A 165 2.69 -12.92 -11.86
CA ALA A 165 3.10 -13.65 -10.66
C ALA A 165 3.51 -15.11 -10.99
N ARG A 166 2.75 -15.79 -11.85
CA ARG A 166 3.05 -17.16 -12.28
C ARG A 166 4.21 -17.25 -13.29
N ARG A 167 4.48 -16.24 -14.12
CA ARG A 167 5.70 -16.19 -14.94
C ARG A 167 6.94 -16.05 -14.07
N VAL A 168 6.92 -15.09 -13.13
CA VAL A 168 8.02 -14.85 -12.19
C VAL A 168 8.27 -16.09 -11.32
N GLY A 169 7.22 -16.70 -10.77
CA GLY A 169 7.34 -17.92 -9.97
C GLY A 169 7.99 -19.06 -10.74
N ARG A 170 7.52 -19.40 -11.95
CA ARG A 170 8.17 -20.38 -12.84
C ARG A 170 9.64 -20.07 -13.07
N ALA A 171 9.97 -18.82 -13.38
CA ALA A 171 11.33 -18.41 -13.66
C ALA A 171 12.25 -18.55 -12.42
N ILE A 172 11.76 -18.24 -11.21
CA ILE A 172 12.52 -18.45 -9.96
C ILE A 172 12.72 -19.94 -9.70
N GLY A 173 11.65 -20.75 -9.79
CA GLY A 173 11.69 -22.19 -9.57
C GLY A 173 12.65 -22.91 -10.52
N ALA A 174 12.65 -22.52 -11.80
CA ALA A 174 13.56 -23.06 -12.80
C ALA A 174 15.01 -22.60 -12.63
N ARG A 175 15.26 -21.29 -12.46
CA ARG A 175 16.63 -20.73 -12.41
C ARG A 175 17.37 -21.06 -11.12
N HIS A 176 16.66 -21.17 -10.00
CA HIS A 176 17.25 -21.35 -8.67
C HIS A 176 16.94 -22.72 -8.05
N SER A 177 16.17 -23.57 -8.74
CA SER A 177 15.77 -24.90 -8.23
C SER A 177 15.10 -24.84 -6.85
N LEU A 178 14.27 -23.82 -6.61
CA LEU A 178 13.55 -23.60 -5.35
C LEU A 178 12.09 -24.05 -5.44
N PRO A 179 11.50 -24.58 -4.35
CA PRO A 179 10.07 -24.78 -4.26
C PRO A 179 9.33 -23.43 -4.22
N VAL A 180 8.40 -23.25 -5.15
CA VAL A 180 7.55 -22.06 -5.30
C VAL A 180 6.11 -22.43 -4.98
N TYR A 181 5.46 -21.66 -4.10
CA TYR A 181 4.02 -21.80 -3.83
C TYR A 181 3.27 -20.54 -4.20
N TYR A 182 2.12 -20.69 -4.85
CA TYR A 182 1.26 -19.56 -5.20
C TYR A 182 0.18 -19.29 -4.14
N TYR A 183 -0.12 -18.01 -3.93
CA TYR A 183 -1.16 -17.55 -3.02
C TYR A 183 -1.93 -16.33 -3.57
N GLY A 184 -3.04 -15.98 -2.91
CA GLY A 184 -3.93 -14.90 -3.37
C GLY A 184 -4.62 -15.28 -4.67
N GLY A 185 -4.82 -14.33 -5.58
CA GLY A 185 -5.34 -14.59 -6.91
C GLY A 185 -4.46 -15.54 -7.74
N ALA A 186 -3.17 -15.64 -7.43
CA ALA A 186 -2.27 -16.55 -8.12
C ALA A 186 -2.43 -18.02 -7.68
N ALA A 187 -3.12 -18.28 -6.56
CA ALA A 187 -3.30 -19.61 -5.99
C ALA A 187 -3.83 -20.64 -7.00
N THR A 188 -3.33 -21.86 -6.88
CA THR A 188 -3.68 -23.04 -7.69
C THR A 188 -4.60 -24.01 -6.95
N ARG A 189 -4.73 -23.84 -5.62
CA ARG A 189 -5.44 -24.72 -4.69
C ARG A 189 -6.18 -23.85 -3.66
N PRO A 190 -7.36 -24.28 -3.16
CA PRO A 190 -8.10 -23.56 -2.13
C PRO A 190 -7.33 -23.52 -0.80
N GLY A 191 -7.67 -22.59 0.10
CA GLY A 191 -7.00 -22.41 1.38
C GLY A 191 -5.63 -21.73 1.27
N ARG A 192 -5.38 -21.00 0.17
CA ARG A 192 -4.15 -20.24 -0.12
C ARG A 192 -4.45 -18.77 -0.45
N GLU A 193 -5.55 -18.24 0.05
CA GLU A 193 -6.02 -16.86 -0.19
C GLU A 193 -5.03 -15.82 0.39
N THR A 194 -4.26 -16.22 1.41
CA THR A 194 -3.21 -15.41 2.04
C THR A 194 -1.96 -16.29 2.26
N PRO A 195 -0.76 -15.74 2.52
CA PRO A 195 0.43 -16.56 2.72
C PRO A 195 0.46 -17.23 4.11
N ARG A 196 -0.53 -17.00 4.99
CA ARG A 196 -0.54 -17.55 6.36
C ARG A 196 -0.55 -19.08 6.42
N PRO A 197 -1.39 -19.81 5.67
CA PRO A 197 -1.37 -21.27 5.68
C PRO A 197 -0.04 -21.82 5.17
N LEU A 198 0.52 -21.22 4.12
CA LEU A 198 1.82 -21.54 3.54
C LEU A 198 3.02 -21.16 4.43
N ARG A 199 2.85 -20.28 5.42
CA ARG A 199 3.85 -19.98 6.46
C ARG A 199 3.71 -20.84 7.73
N ARG A 200 2.70 -21.74 7.84
CA ARG A 200 2.49 -22.58 9.03
C ARG A 200 3.68 -23.53 9.25
N GLY A 201 4.29 -23.47 10.44
CA GLY A 201 5.52 -24.21 10.77
C GLY A 201 6.83 -23.52 10.32
N GLY A 202 6.74 -22.42 9.58
CA GLY A 202 7.90 -21.67 9.11
C GLY A 202 8.84 -22.47 8.20
N TYR A 203 10.08 -22.00 8.09
CA TYR A 203 11.19 -22.63 7.38
C TYR A 203 11.54 -24.01 7.98
N GLU A 204 11.48 -24.15 9.32
CA GLU A 204 11.76 -25.40 10.02
C GLU A 204 10.73 -26.51 9.70
N GLY A 205 9.47 -26.14 9.45
CA GLY A 205 8.42 -27.06 9.02
C GLY A 205 8.38 -27.35 7.52
N LEU A 206 9.21 -26.67 6.70
CA LEU A 206 9.22 -26.83 5.25
C LEU A 206 9.62 -28.24 4.77
N PRO A 207 10.61 -28.94 5.35
CA PRO A 207 10.94 -30.31 4.95
C PRO A 207 9.76 -31.28 5.13
N ALA A 208 9.09 -31.20 6.29
CA ALA A 208 7.92 -32.03 6.58
C ALA A 208 6.74 -31.72 5.64
N ARG A 209 6.56 -30.44 5.27
CA ARG A 209 5.58 -30.06 4.26
C ARG A 209 5.92 -30.64 2.88
N LEU A 210 7.16 -30.50 2.41
CA LEU A 210 7.55 -30.99 1.08
C LEU A 210 7.44 -32.52 0.96
N ALA A 211 7.56 -33.25 2.07
CA ALA A 211 7.34 -34.69 2.14
C ALA A 211 5.85 -35.10 2.26
N ALA A 212 4.93 -34.17 2.52
CA ALA A 212 3.50 -34.47 2.65
C ALA A 212 2.83 -34.67 1.27
N PRO A 213 1.85 -35.59 1.13
CA PRO A 213 1.22 -35.90 -0.16
C PRO A 213 0.59 -34.69 -0.87
N ASP A 214 0.05 -33.73 -0.12
CA ASP A 214 -0.56 -32.49 -0.59
C ASP A 214 0.41 -31.29 -0.61
N GLY A 215 1.62 -31.48 -0.09
CA GLY A 215 2.59 -30.43 0.19
C GLY A 215 3.52 -30.06 -0.96
N ALA A 216 3.39 -30.73 -2.11
CA ALA A 216 4.13 -30.41 -3.33
C ALA A 216 3.99 -28.91 -3.70
N PRO A 217 5.09 -28.24 -4.11
CA PRO A 217 5.05 -26.86 -4.61
C PRO A 217 4.21 -26.77 -5.89
N ASP A 218 3.93 -25.55 -6.33
CA ASP A 218 3.24 -25.30 -7.59
C ASP A 218 4.21 -25.18 -8.76
N ASP A 219 5.43 -24.72 -8.50
CA ASP A 219 6.54 -24.69 -9.46
C ASP A 219 7.88 -24.98 -8.76
N GLY A 220 8.86 -25.44 -9.54
CA GLY A 220 10.17 -25.88 -9.02
C GLY A 220 10.13 -27.26 -8.34
N PRO A 221 11.28 -27.76 -7.86
CA PRO A 221 11.38 -29.10 -7.30
C PRO A 221 10.74 -29.19 -5.90
N ALA A 222 10.12 -30.33 -5.61
CA ALA A 222 9.66 -30.71 -4.26
C ALA A 222 10.84 -31.10 -3.34
N ARG A 223 11.89 -30.27 -3.29
CA ARG A 223 13.14 -30.50 -2.56
C ARG A 223 13.41 -29.34 -1.63
N PHE A 224 13.75 -29.65 -0.37
CA PHE A 224 14.14 -28.62 0.59
C PHE A 224 15.53 -28.08 0.27
N ASP A 225 15.63 -26.75 0.07
CA ASP A 225 16.90 -26.04 0.01
C ASP A 225 17.19 -25.39 1.37
N ALA A 226 18.22 -25.86 2.08
CA ALA A 226 18.51 -25.35 3.41
C ALA A 226 19.10 -23.93 3.42
N ARG A 227 19.70 -23.47 2.32
CA ARG A 227 20.25 -22.10 2.24
C ARG A 227 19.13 -21.08 1.99
N SER A 228 18.12 -21.45 1.21
CA SER A 228 17.16 -20.51 0.61
C SER A 228 15.72 -20.73 1.08
N GLY A 229 15.34 -21.95 1.48
CA GLY A 229 13.96 -22.32 1.84
C GLY A 229 13.03 -22.39 0.63
N ALA A 230 11.82 -21.83 0.78
CA ALA A 230 10.81 -21.70 -0.28
C ALA A 230 10.43 -20.23 -0.50
N VAL A 231 9.90 -19.90 -1.68
CA VAL A 231 9.31 -18.58 -1.98
C VAL A 231 7.80 -18.69 -2.17
N LEU A 232 7.05 -17.74 -1.58
CA LEU A 232 5.61 -17.62 -1.75
C LEU A 232 5.29 -16.47 -2.71
N VAL A 233 4.88 -16.78 -3.94
CA VAL A 233 4.61 -15.78 -4.98
C VAL A 233 3.11 -15.53 -5.08
N GLY A 234 2.67 -14.28 -5.23
CA GLY A 234 1.24 -13.97 -5.18
C GLY A 234 0.81 -12.81 -6.07
N ALA A 235 -0.48 -12.82 -6.41
CA ALA A 235 -1.20 -11.66 -6.94
C ALA A 235 -2.29 -11.30 -5.92
N ARG A 236 -2.41 -10.03 -5.53
CA ARG A 236 -3.38 -9.59 -4.52
C ARG A 236 -3.78 -8.14 -4.71
N ASP A 237 -4.92 -7.76 -4.14
CA ASP A 237 -5.27 -6.36 -3.91
C ASP A 237 -4.28 -5.67 -2.97
N LEU A 238 -4.34 -4.34 -2.95
CA LEU A 238 -3.54 -3.47 -2.09
C LEU A 238 -3.77 -3.79 -0.60
N LEU A 239 -2.68 -3.94 0.14
CA LEU A 239 -2.65 -4.34 1.55
C LEU A 239 -1.81 -3.30 2.30
N VAL A 240 -2.38 -2.73 3.35
CA VAL A 240 -1.68 -1.76 4.21
C VAL A 240 -1.16 -2.48 5.45
N ALA A 241 0.16 -2.48 5.66
CA ALA A 241 0.79 -3.06 6.84
C ALA A 241 1.02 -1.95 7.88
N PHE A 242 0.18 -1.94 8.92
CA PHE A 242 0.10 -0.89 9.92
C PHE A 242 0.24 -1.50 11.31
N ASN A 243 1.29 -1.11 12.03
CA ASN A 243 1.60 -1.62 13.35
C ASN A 243 1.33 -0.54 14.41
N VAL A 244 0.92 -0.95 15.62
CA VAL A 244 0.76 -0.05 16.77
C VAL A 244 1.67 -0.50 17.90
N TRP A 245 2.45 0.44 18.43
CA TRP A 245 3.43 0.24 19.50
C TRP A 245 2.77 0.56 20.85
N LEU A 246 2.81 -0.37 21.79
CA LEU A 246 2.23 -0.17 23.13
C LEU A 246 3.23 0.50 24.07
N THR A 247 2.73 1.16 25.13
CA THR A 247 3.57 1.75 26.20
C THR A 247 4.02 0.71 27.25
N THR A 248 4.15 -0.55 26.84
CA THR A 248 4.52 -1.70 27.69
C THR A 248 5.25 -2.73 26.83
N ASP A 249 6.12 -3.53 27.46
CA ASP A 249 6.76 -4.71 26.90
C ASP A 249 5.91 -5.99 27.02
N ASP A 250 4.74 -5.95 27.67
CA ASP A 250 3.87 -7.12 27.80
C ASP A 250 3.30 -7.60 26.46
N VAL A 251 3.96 -8.62 25.91
CA VAL A 251 3.54 -9.35 24.72
C VAL A 251 2.18 -10.04 24.92
N THR A 252 1.74 -10.31 26.15
CA THR A 252 0.43 -10.91 26.45
C THR A 252 -0.68 -9.93 26.11
N ALA A 253 -0.62 -8.70 26.63
CA ALA A 253 -1.51 -7.62 26.24
C ALA A 253 -1.54 -7.41 24.72
N ALA A 254 -0.38 -7.37 24.05
CA ALA A 254 -0.33 -7.23 22.59
C ALA A 254 -0.99 -8.41 21.85
N ARG A 255 -0.81 -9.66 22.31
CA ARG A 255 -1.44 -10.86 21.73
C ARG A 255 -2.95 -10.87 21.92
N GLU A 256 -3.42 -10.39 23.06
CA GLU A 256 -4.85 -10.27 23.32
C GLU A 256 -5.51 -9.16 22.51
N ILE A 257 -4.88 -7.99 22.41
CA ILE A 257 -5.34 -6.90 21.54
C ILE A 257 -5.37 -7.38 20.09
N ALA A 258 -4.29 -8.03 19.62
CA ALA A 258 -4.26 -8.66 18.29
C ALA A 258 -5.37 -9.69 18.06
N ARG A 259 -5.79 -10.43 19.10
CA ARG A 259 -6.94 -11.33 19.04
C ARG A 259 -8.27 -10.57 18.97
N ALA A 260 -8.39 -9.45 19.69
CA ALA A 260 -9.60 -8.64 19.76
C ALA A 260 -9.84 -7.75 18.53
N VAL A 261 -8.82 -7.53 17.68
CA VAL A 261 -8.93 -6.72 16.45
C VAL A 261 -8.97 -7.51 15.14
N ARG A 262 -8.49 -8.76 15.09
CA ARG A 262 -8.42 -9.54 13.84
C ARG A 262 -9.72 -10.27 13.48
N GLU A 263 -10.03 -10.33 12.19
CA GLU A 263 -11.22 -11.00 11.63
C GLU A 263 -11.31 -12.47 12.06
N SER A 264 -10.19 -13.20 12.03
CA SER A 264 -10.09 -14.63 12.39
C SER A 264 -10.33 -14.95 13.87
N SER A 265 -10.81 -13.99 14.65
CA SER A 265 -11.20 -14.13 16.06
C SER A 265 -12.43 -13.28 16.40
N GLY A 266 -13.22 -12.89 15.40
CA GLY A 266 -14.44 -12.07 15.55
C GLY A 266 -14.19 -10.56 15.64
N GLY A 267 -12.98 -10.10 15.28
CA GLY A 267 -12.61 -8.68 15.26
C GLY A 267 -13.06 -7.96 13.97
N LEU A 268 -12.28 -6.96 13.57
CA LEU A 268 -12.57 -6.12 12.41
C LEU A 268 -12.43 -6.89 11.09
N PRO A 269 -13.34 -6.69 10.11
CA PRO A 269 -13.26 -7.36 8.82
C PRO A 269 -11.99 -6.99 8.04
N ALA A 270 -11.47 -7.93 7.24
CA ALA A 270 -10.24 -7.75 6.47
C ALA A 270 -8.98 -7.38 7.30
N VAL A 271 -9.00 -7.51 8.63
CA VAL A 271 -7.82 -7.27 9.48
C VAL A 271 -7.19 -8.59 9.93
N GLN A 272 -5.90 -8.74 9.68
CA GLN A 272 -5.08 -9.77 10.31
C GLN A 272 -4.11 -9.12 11.30
N ALA A 273 -3.99 -9.65 12.53
CA ALA A 273 -3.08 -9.11 13.53
C ALA A 273 -2.29 -10.18 14.30
N MET A 274 -1.14 -9.81 14.83
CA MET A 274 -0.33 -10.58 15.79
C MET A 274 0.32 -9.66 16.83
N GLY A 275 0.40 -10.13 18.08
CA GLY A 275 1.13 -9.46 19.15
C GLY A 275 2.55 -9.99 19.25
N VAL A 276 3.55 -9.12 19.18
CA VAL A 276 4.97 -9.46 19.13
C VAL A 276 5.80 -8.57 20.08
N PRO A 277 6.90 -9.08 20.66
CA PRO A 277 7.84 -8.27 21.42
C PRO A 277 8.89 -7.65 20.49
N LEU A 278 9.16 -6.36 20.61
CA LEU A 278 10.31 -5.70 19.99
C LEU A 278 11.40 -5.54 21.04
N ALA A 279 12.15 -6.61 21.26
CA ALA A 279 13.13 -6.71 22.34
C ALA A 279 14.21 -5.62 22.24
N SER A 280 14.63 -5.25 21.03
CA SER A 280 15.60 -4.16 20.80
C SER A 280 15.13 -2.77 21.28
N ARG A 281 13.82 -2.63 21.58
CA ARG A 281 13.16 -1.37 21.93
C ARG A 281 12.43 -1.40 23.28
N GLY A 282 12.41 -2.55 23.97
CA GLY A 282 11.72 -2.71 25.26
C GLY A 282 10.21 -2.47 25.19
N ILE A 283 9.54 -2.85 24.09
CA ILE A 283 8.09 -2.68 23.92
C ILE A 283 7.43 -3.90 23.27
N ALA A 284 6.11 -4.00 23.40
CA ALA A 284 5.25 -4.89 22.66
C ALA A 284 4.53 -4.15 21.54
N GLN A 285 4.31 -4.84 20.42
CA GLN A 285 3.69 -4.29 19.21
C GLN A 285 2.50 -5.16 18.79
N VAL A 286 1.41 -4.50 18.40
CA VAL A 286 0.31 -5.10 17.65
C VAL A 286 0.61 -4.89 16.17
N SER A 287 1.19 -5.89 15.51
CA SER A 287 1.48 -5.84 14.07
C SER A 287 0.26 -6.28 13.27
N MET A 288 -0.13 -5.52 12.25
CA MET A 288 -1.39 -5.74 11.52
C MET A 288 -1.26 -5.56 10.00
N ASN A 289 -2.00 -6.39 9.27
CA ASN A 289 -2.23 -6.25 7.83
C ASN A 289 -3.72 -5.95 7.61
N LEU A 290 -4.02 -4.82 7.00
CA LEU A 290 -5.34 -4.44 6.52
C LEU A 290 -5.41 -4.94 5.06
N LEU A 291 -6.12 -6.06 4.86
CA LEU A 291 -6.26 -6.71 3.55
C LEU A 291 -7.17 -5.94 2.60
N ASP A 292 -8.07 -5.12 3.14
CA ASP A 292 -8.90 -4.18 2.38
C ASP A 292 -9.17 -2.93 3.24
N HIS A 293 -8.43 -1.86 2.96
CA HIS A 293 -8.55 -0.60 3.68
C HIS A 293 -9.90 0.11 3.45
N ARG A 294 -10.68 -0.29 2.44
CA ARG A 294 -12.02 0.24 2.15
C ARG A 294 -13.06 -0.36 3.10
N ARG A 295 -12.84 -1.62 3.53
CA ARG A 295 -13.66 -2.31 4.54
C ARG A 295 -13.26 -1.96 5.97
N THR A 296 -11.97 -1.72 6.22
CA THR A 296 -11.48 -1.23 7.52
C THR A 296 -10.26 -0.33 7.31
N PRO A 297 -10.43 1.00 7.36
CA PRO A 297 -9.34 1.96 7.21
C PRO A 297 -8.50 2.10 8.48
N ILE A 298 -7.33 2.73 8.36
CA ILE A 298 -6.33 2.90 9.44
C ILE A 298 -6.95 3.49 10.73
N PRO A 299 -7.79 4.55 10.71
CA PRO A 299 -8.41 5.07 11.93
C PRO A 299 -9.24 4.04 12.70
N VAL A 300 -10.04 3.22 11.99
CA VAL A 300 -10.95 2.27 12.62
C VAL A 300 -10.19 1.19 13.38
N VAL A 301 -9.08 0.70 12.81
CA VAL A 301 -8.22 -0.28 13.50
C VAL A 301 -7.36 0.37 14.57
N PHE A 302 -6.88 1.60 14.37
CA PHE A 302 -6.12 2.35 15.38
C PHE A 302 -6.97 2.64 16.63
N ASP A 303 -8.16 3.22 16.47
CA ASP A 303 -9.06 3.54 17.58
C ASP A 303 -9.48 2.25 18.32
N ARG A 304 -9.73 1.15 17.58
CA ARG A 304 -10.01 -0.18 18.16
C ARG A 304 -8.83 -0.71 19.01
N VAL A 305 -7.58 -0.52 18.57
CA VAL A 305 -6.39 -0.88 19.34
C VAL A 305 -6.25 0.01 20.59
N VAL A 306 -6.50 1.32 20.48
CA VAL A 306 -6.47 2.26 21.62
C VAL A 306 -7.48 1.83 22.70
N ASP A 307 -8.70 1.47 22.31
CA ASP A 307 -9.72 1.02 23.27
C ASP A 307 -9.40 -0.34 23.92
N GLU A 308 -8.86 -1.29 23.17
CA GLU A 308 -8.42 -2.58 23.70
C GLU A 308 -7.15 -2.47 24.56
N ALA A 309 -6.29 -1.48 24.31
CA ALA A 309 -5.17 -1.12 25.18
C ALA A 309 -5.67 -0.52 26.52
N ARG A 310 -6.58 0.47 26.45
CA ARG A 310 -7.22 1.09 27.63
C ARG A 310 -7.90 0.06 28.53
N ARG A 311 -8.65 -0.89 27.95
CA ARG A 311 -9.29 -2.02 28.67
C ARG A 311 -8.28 -2.88 29.46
N ARG A 312 -7.02 -2.92 29.02
CA ARG A 312 -5.90 -3.65 29.65
C ARG A 312 -5.00 -2.77 30.50
N ARG A 313 -5.39 -1.51 30.75
CA ARG A 313 -4.61 -0.53 31.53
C ARG A 313 -3.22 -0.25 30.93
N THR A 314 -3.10 -0.35 29.60
CA THR A 314 -1.89 0.04 28.86
C THR A 314 -2.23 1.13 27.83
N GLY A 315 -1.22 1.86 27.36
CA GLY A 315 -1.33 2.92 26.37
C GLY A 315 -0.86 2.48 24.99
N VAL A 316 -1.15 3.32 24.01
CA VAL A 316 -0.49 3.33 22.70
C VAL A 316 0.55 4.44 22.74
N GLY A 317 1.79 4.12 22.37
CA GLY A 317 2.86 5.10 22.25
C GLY A 317 2.81 5.78 20.89
N ARG A 318 2.98 5.00 19.82
CA ARG A 318 2.93 5.45 18.42
C ARG A 318 2.52 4.34 17.48
N SER A 319 2.45 4.65 16.19
CA SER A 319 2.22 3.68 15.12
C SER A 319 3.40 3.63 14.16
N GLU A 320 3.38 2.63 13.28
CA GLU A 320 4.39 2.42 12.24
C GLU A 320 3.69 1.90 10.97
N LEU A 321 3.99 2.52 9.83
CA LEU A 321 3.59 2.02 8.52
C LEU A 321 4.77 1.26 7.90
N VAL A 322 4.50 0.08 7.35
CA VAL A 322 5.48 -0.76 6.66
C VAL A 322 5.15 -0.74 5.16
N GLY A 323 6.02 -0.12 4.35
CA GLY A 323 5.74 0.14 2.94
C GLY A 323 4.90 1.42 2.76
N LEU A 324 3.99 1.40 1.78
CA LEU A 324 3.15 2.53 1.39
C LEU A 324 1.69 2.35 1.86
N ALA A 325 0.95 3.46 1.91
CA ALA A 325 -0.49 3.46 2.07
C ALA A 325 -1.16 4.43 1.08
N PRO A 326 -2.34 4.13 0.52
CA PRO A 326 -3.10 5.11 -0.24
C PRO A 326 -3.68 6.15 0.73
N ARG A 327 -3.83 7.40 0.29
CA ARG A 327 -4.50 8.47 1.07
C ARG A 327 -5.89 8.02 1.57
N ALA A 328 -6.60 7.25 0.76
CA ALA A 328 -7.90 6.69 1.11
C ALA A 328 -7.88 5.74 2.33
N ALA A 329 -6.74 5.12 2.67
CA ALA A 329 -6.63 4.28 3.87
C ALA A 329 -6.69 5.08 5.18
N PHE A 330 -6.47 6.40 5.13
CA PHE A 330 -6.54 7.28 6.29
C PHE A 330 -7.95 7.81 6.58
N GLY A 331 -8.93 7.56 5.71
CA GLY A 331 -10.34 7.90 5.96
C GLY A 331 -10.60 9.39 6.29
N GLY A 332 -9.78 10.30 5.74
CA GLY A 332 -9.87 11.75 6.00
C GLY A 332 -9.17 12.24 7.27
N ARG A 333 -8.58 11.34 8.09
CA ARG A 333 -7.72 11.72 9.22
C ARG A 333 -6.28 11.95 8.79
N THR A 334 -5.53 12.72 9.57
CA THR A 334 -4.09 12.92 9.32
C THR A 334 -3.28 11.72 9.84
N PRO A 335 -2.09 11.42 9.27
CA PRO A 335 -1.23 10.34 9.76
C PRO A 335 -0.83 10.48 11.24
N GLU A 336 -0.59 11.70 11.70
CA GLU A 336 -0.19 12.00 13.08
C GLU A 336 -1.34 11.65 14.04
N SER A 337 -2.59 11.89 13.64
CA SER A 337 -3.77 11.56 14.44
C SER A 337 -3.95 10.05 14.67
N VAL A 338 -3.27 9.19 13.89
CA VAL A 338 -3.21 7.74 14.06
C VAL A 338 -1.82 7.27 14.50
N GLY A 339 -1.02 8.16 15.09
CA GLY A 339 0.28 7.85 15.71
C GLY A 339 1.46 7.75 14.75
N LEU A 340 1.34 8.13 13.47
CA LEU A 340 2.46 8.15 12.53
C LEU A 340 3.20 9.50 12.59
N GLU A 341 3.97 9.70 13.65
CA GLU A 341 4.63 10.97 13.99
C GLU A 341 5.67 11.46 12.95
N ASN A 342 6.26 10.53 12.20
CA ASN A 342 7.31 10.81 11.20
C ASN A 342 6.84 10.46 9.78
N PHE A 343 5.56 10.68 9.50
CA PHE A 343 5.00 10.40 8.17
C PHE A 343 5.47 11.45 7.15
N THR A 344 5.95 10.99 5.99
CA THR A 344 6.31 11.85 4.85
C THR A 344 5.36 11.61 3.68
N SER A 345 5.23 12.58 2.77
CA SER A 345 4.42 12.42 1.56
C SER A 345 4.86 11.24 0.68
N GLU A 346 6.14 10.84 0.77
CA GLU A 346 6.71 9.66 0.11
C GLU A 346 6.13 8.33 0.62
N LEU A 347 5.38 8.32 1.73
CA LEU A 347 4.67 7.12 2.20
C LEU A 347 3.24 7.01 1.62
N TYR A 348 2.75 8.04 0.92
CA TYR A 348 1.53 7.93 0.13
C TYR A 348 1.81 7.23 -1.20
N LEU A 349 0.97 6.25 -1.54
CA LEU A 349 1.04 5.53 -2.81
C LEU A 349 0.88 6.47 -4.02
N GLU A 350 -0.03 7.44 -3.90
CA GLU A 350 -0.36 8.42 -4.94
C GLU A 350 0.86 9.26 -5.36
N THR A 351 1.83 9.48 -4.47
CA THR A 351 3.09 10.22 -4.74
C THR A 351 3.93 9.59 -5.86
N TYR A 352 3.65 8.34 -6.22
CA TYR A 352 4.30 7.60 -7.31
C TYR A 352 3.38 7.28 -8.49
N LEU A 353 2.07 7.49 -8.36
CA LEU A 353 1.07 7.28 -9.41
C LEU A 353 0.69 8.57 -10.15
N GLU A 354 0.87 9.73 -9.51
CA GLU A 354 0.54 11.05 -10.04
C GLU A 354 1.82 11.91 -10.21
N PRO A 355 2.69 11.60 -11.19
CA PRO A 355 3.98 12.31 -11.36
C PRO A 355 3.83 13.81 -11.69
N ASP A 356 2.74 14.22 -12.35
CA ASP A 356 2.52 15.59 -12.82
C ASP A 356 2.40 16.62 -11.68
N ALA A 357 2.06 16.19 -10.46
CA ALA A 357 2.05 17.04 -9.28
C ALA A 357 3.45 17.61 -8.93
N ARG A 358 4.53 16.97 -9.40
CA ARG A 358 5.92 17.41 -9.16
C ARG A 358 6.40 18.53 -10.09
N ALA A 359 5.67 18.82 -11.16
CA ALA A 359 6.02 19.85 -12.15
C ALA A 359 5.36 21.22 -11.89
N SER A 360 4.60 21.35 -10.79
CA SER A 360 3.69 22.48 -10.52
C SER A 360 3.94 23.18 -9.16
N GLY A 361 5.07 22.90 -8.50
CA GLY A 361 5.42 23.41 -7.17
C GLY A 361 6.73 24.19 -7.15
#